data_AF-A0A2I0PR27-F1
#
_entry.id   AF-A0A2I0PR27-F1
#
_cell.length_a   1.000
_cell.length_b   1.000
_cell.length_c   1.000
_cell.angle_alpha   90.00
_cell.angle_beta   90.00
_cell.angle_gamma   90.00
#
_symmetry.space_group_name_H-M   'P 1'
#
loop_
_entity.id
_entity.type
_entity.pdbx_description
1 polymer ?
#
loop_
_entity_poly.entity_id
_entity_poly.type
_entity_poly.pdbx_seq_one_letter_code
_entity_poly.pdbx_strand_id
1 'polypeptide(L)' 'MKMEELLKKCPECGSQDKTVQRKMMDEHLAHATTKAIVCEKCGYVFESGENKESEE' A
#
# COMPACT_ATOMS: atom_id res chain seq x y z
N MET A 1 -6.46 -6.63 -6.75
CA MET A 1 -5.61 -6.75 -5.55
C MET A 1 -5.26 -8.21 -5.38
N LYS A 2 -3.97 -8.58 -5.45
CA LYS A 2 -3.54 -9.98 -5.23
C LYS A 2 -3.53 -10.24 -3.73
N MET A 3 -4.47 -11.07 -3.26
CA MET A 3 -4.68 -11.41 -1.85
C MET A 3 -3.44 -12.05 -1.18
N GLU A 4 -2.53 -12.59 -2.01
CA GLU A 4 -1.31 -13.28 -1.60
C GLU A 4 -0.29 -12.35 -0.91
N GLU A 5 -0.18 -11.09 -1.34
CA GLU A 5 0.77 -10.13 -0.75
C GLU A 5 0.33 -9.65 0.65
N LEU A 6 -0.97 -9.65 0.91
CA LEU A 6 -1.55 -9.35 2.23
C LEU A 6 -1.23 -10.45 3.26
N LEU A 7 -1.08 -11.70 2.84
CA LEU A 7 -0.83 -12.84 3.72
C LEU A 7 0.66 -13.13 3.95
N LYS A 8 1.54 -12.64 3.07
CA LYS A 8 3.00 -12.82 3.21
C LYS A 8 3.52 -12.21 4.50
N LYS A 9 4.59 -12.77 5.07
CA LYS A 9 5.32 -12.14 6.19
C LYS A 9 6.19 -11.00 5.68
N CYS A 10 6.40 -9.98 6.51
CA CYS A 10 7.35 -8.92 6.20
C CYS A 10 8.77 -9.49 6.12
N PRO A 11 9.52 -9.22 5.03
CA PRO A 11 10.90 -9.71 4.91
C PRO A 11 11.87 -9.04 5.89
N GLU A 12 11.58 -7.81 6.33
CA GLU A 12 12.46 -7.05 7.24
C GLU A 12 12.29 -7.48 8.70
N CYS A 13 11.05 -7.56 9.19
CA CYS A 13 10.78 -7.77 10.61
C CYS A 13 9.99 -9.05 10.93
N GLY A 14 9.58 -9.82 9.91
CA GLY A 14 8.82 -11.06 10.05
C GLY A 14 7.33 -10.88 10.38
N SER A 15 6.84 -9.67 10.62
CA SER A 15 5.44 -9.40 10.99
C SER A 15 4.46 -9.65 9.84
N GLN A 16 3.26 -10.12 10.18
CA GLN A 16 2.13 -10.21 9.24
C GLN A 16 1.24 -8.96 9.25
N ASP A 17 1.36 -8.12 10.28
CA ASP A 17 0.61 -6.87 10.41
C ASP A 17 0.99 -5.87 9.32
N LYS A 18 -0.01 -5.48 8.53
CA LYS A 18 0.12 -4.55 7.41
C LYS A 18 -1.05 -3.57 7.44
N THR A 19 -0.73 -2.35 7.08
CA THR A 19 -1.70 -1.28 6.90
C THR A 19 -1.84 -0.99 5.41
N VAL A 20 -3.08 -0.92 4.92
CA VAL A 20 -3.37 -0.50 3.54
C VAL A 20 -3.59 1.00 3.55
N GLN A 21 -2.63 1.75 3.02
CA GLN A 21 -2.78 3.18 2.79
C GLN A 21 -3.66 3.40 1.56
N ARG A 22 -4.68 4.24 1.70
CA ARG A 22 -5.56 4.66 0.61
C ARG A 22 -5.37 6.14 0.35
N LYS A 23 -5.32 6.53 -0.92
CA LYS A 23 -5.35 7.94 -1.33
C LYS A 23 -6.81 8.27 -1.61
N MET A 24 -7.37 9.15 -0.79
CA MET A 24 -8.63 9.81 -1.11
C MET A 24 -8.30 10.94 -2.07
N MET A 25 -8.87 10.91 -3.26
CA MET A 25 -8.78 12.03 -4.20
C MET A 25 -9.83 13.07 -3.82
N ASP A 26 -9.47 14.35 -3.94
CA ASP A 26 -10.27 15.45 -3.42
C ASP A 26 -11.63 15.61 -4.14
N GLU A 27 -12.61 15.83 -3.28
CA GLU A 27 -13.96 16.39 -3.43
C GLU A 27 -15.01 15.77 -4.38
N HIS A 28 -14.69 15.12 -5.51
CA HIS A 28 -15.76 14.67 -6.44
C HIS A 28 -15.65 13.23 -6.96
N LEU A 29 -14.59 12.53 -6.58
CA LEU A 29 -14.38 11.14 -6.95
C LEU A 29 -14.46 10.30 -5.69
N ALA A 30 -15.62 9.64 -5.46
CA ALA A 30 -15.81 8.60 -4.44
C ALA A 30 -14.93 7.36 -4.66
N HIS A 31 -13.83 7.50 -5.42
CA HIS A 31 -12.91 6.46 -5.81
C HIS A 31 -11.67 6.53 -4.91
N ALA A 32 -11.75 5.85 -3.77
CA ALA A 32 -10.56 5.59 -2.96
C ALA A 32 -9.66 4.60 -3.72
N THR A 33 -8.45 5.03 -4.06
CA THR A 33 -7.43 4.15 -4.65
C THR A 33 -6.50 3.64 -3.56
N THR A 34 -6.08 2.38 -3.66
CA THR A 34 -5.03 1.87 -2.78
C THR A 34 -3.72 2.54 -3.16
N LYS A 35 -3.18 3.31 -2.21
CA LYS A 35 -1.91 4.04 -2.37
C LYS A 35 -0.72 3.15 -2.08
N ALA A 36 -0.77 2.36 -1.01
CA ALA A 36 0.31 1.45 -0.67
C ALA A 36 -0.13 0.39 0.34
N ILE A 37 0.60 -0.71 0.41
CA ILE A 37 0.52 -1.70 1.49
C ILE A 37 1.85 -1.63 2.25
N VAL A 38 1.78 -1.34 3.55
CA VAL A 38 2.97 -1.07 4.36
C VAL A 38 2.94 -1.94 5.61
N CYS A 39 4.08 -2.46 6.05
CA CYS A 39 4.18 -3.16 7.33
C CYS A 39 3.97 -2.17 8.47
N GLU A 40 3.05 -2.47 9.39
CA GLU A 40 2.75 -1.60 10.51
C GLU A 40 3.92 -1.52 11.52
N LYS A 41 4.72 -2.59 11.62
CA LYS A 41 5.79 -2.70 12.60
C LYS A 41 7.10 -2.02 12.20
N CYS A 42 7.48 -2.13 10.93
CA CYS A 42 8.78 -1.62 10.44
C CYS A 42 8.68 -0.58 9.32
N GLY A 43 7.49 -0.38 8.74
CA GLY A 43 7.32 0.54 7.62
C GLY A 43 7.69 -0.03 6.24
N TYR A 44 7.99 -1.33 6.11
CA TYR A 44 8.30 -1.94 4.82
C TYR A 44 7.12 -1.84 3.83
N VAL A 45 7.36 -1.29 2.64
CA VAL A 45 6.35 -1.14 1.59
C VAL A 45 6.31 -2.40 0.71
N PHE A 46 5.18 -3.11 0.72
CA PHE A 46 4.96 -4.31 -0.09
C PHE A 46 4.53 -3.97 -1.51
N GLU A 47 3.63 -3.02 -1.65
CA GLU A 47 3.10 -2.57 -2.93
C GLU A 47 2.86 -1.07 -2.81
N SER A 48 3.38 -0.28 -3.75
CA SER A 48 3.03 1.14 -3.92
C SER A 48 2.13 1.26 -5.15
N GLY A 49 0.92 1.75 -4.96
CA GLY A 49 -0.05 2.09 -6.00
C GLY A 49 0.30 3.33 -6.81
N GLU A 50 1.49 3.91 -6.59
CA GLU A 50 2.07 4.91 -7.47
C GLU A 50 2.60 4.22 -8.73
N ASN A 51 1.76 4.18 -9.76
CA ASN A 51 2.28 4.29 -11.12
C ASN A 51 3.18 5.52 -11.12
N LYS A 52 4.46 5.38 -11.52
CA LYS A 52 5.38 6.49 -11.72
C LYS A 52 4.69 7.56 -12.58
N GLU A 53 4.10 8.58 -11.97
CA GLU A 53 4.00 9.89 -12.60
C GLU A 53 5.44 10.41 -12.60
N SER A 54 6.13 9.98 -13.64
CA SER A 54 7.37 10.61 -14.08
C SER A 54 6.98 12.04 -14.39
N GLU A 55 7.68 12.98 -13.75
CA GLU A 55 7.70 14.38 -14.12
C GLU A 55 7.74 14.53 -15.64
N GLU A 56 6.75 15.21 -16.22
CA GLU A 56 6.90 16.05 -17.43
C GLU A 56 5.75 17.08 -17.50
#